data_AF-A0A7V9AEU6-F1
#
_entry.id   AF-A0A7V9AEU6-F1
#
_cell.length_a   1.000
_cell.length_b   1.000
_cell.length_c   1.000
_cell.angle_alpha   90.00
_cell.angle_beta   90.00
_cell.angle_gamma   90.00
#
_symmetry.space_group_name_H-M   'P 1'
#
loop_
_entity.id
_entity.type
_entity.pdbx_description
1 polymer ?
#
loop_
_entity_poly.entity_id
_entity_poly.type
_entity_poly.pdbx_seq_one_letter_code
_entity_poly.pdbx_strand_id
1 'polypeptide(L)'
;AAARRLREAHLAACGIEAGRTAKQIESSLPMHPYAAKMLLRSISGVAVDDLRAATCAIADLEWWSRGGSDYPDDVALTLAIRRAAGASGR
;
A
#
# COMPACT_ATOMS: atom_id res chain seq x y z
N ALA A 1 -3.56 -0.56 11.22
CA ALA A 1 -2.47 -1.55 11.01
C ALA A 1 -2.07 -1.67 9.53
N ALA A 2 -3.02 -1.89 8.60
CA ALA A 2 -2.74 -2.01 7.16
C ALA A 2 -2.35 -0.69 6.46
N ALA A 3 -3.12 0.40 6.66
CA ALA A 3 -2.85 1.70 6.04
C ALA A 3 -1.45 2.28 6.39
N ARG A 4 -0.94 2.01 7.60
CA ARG A 4 0.43 2.39 7.98
C ARG A 4 1.47 1.60 7.17
N ARG A 5 1.31 0.28 7.06
CA ARG A 5 2.23 -0.58 6.30
C ARG A 5 2.26 -0.23 4.82
N LEU A 6 1.12 0.12 4.22
CA LEU A 6 1.07 0.59 2.83
C LEU A 6 1.81 1.91 2.63
N ARG A 7 1.71 2.85 3.58
CA ARG A 7 2.50 4.08 3.53
C ARG A 7 4.00 3.82 3.62
N GLU A 8 4.42 2.92 4.52
CA GLU A 8 5.83 2.51 4.64
C GLU A 8 6.31 1.80 3.36
N ALA A 9 5.49 0.94 2.76
CA ALA A 9 5.77 0.31 1.47
C ALA A 9 5.90 1.34 0.34
N HIS A 10 5.00 2.30 0.27
CA HIS A 10 5.02 3.37 -0.73
C HIS A 10 6.29 4.22 -0.63
N LEU A 11 6.68 4.63 0.59
CA LEU A 11 7.94 5.36 0.82
C LEU A 11 9.16 4.56 0.37
N ALA A 12 9.17 3.25 0.65
CA ALA A 12 10.26 2.39 0.24
C ALA A 12 10.30 2.23 -1.29
N ALA A 13 9.15 2.03 -1.95
CA ALA A 13 9.05 1.92 -3.40
C ALA A 13 9.46 3.21 -4.12
N CYS A 14 9.05 4.40 -3.63
CA CYS A 14 9.54 5.69 -4.14
C CYS A 14 11.06 5.80 -4.03
N GLY A 15 11.64 5.28 -2.95
CA GLY A 15 13.09 5.25 -2.77
C GLY A 15 13.81 4.38 -3.80
N ILE A 16 13.22 3.21 -4.14
CA ILE A 16 13.74 2.32 -5.18
C ILE A 16 13.69 3.00 -6.55
N GLU A 17 12.54 3.56 -6.93
CA GLU A 17 12.38 4.27 -8.21
C GLU A 17 13.31 5.48 -8.33
N ALA A 18 13.57 6.19 -7.21
CA ALA A 18 14.54 7.27 -7.14
C ALA A 18 16.01 6.80 -7.15
N GLY A 19 16.28 5.50 -7.30
CA GLY A 19 17.62 4.95 -7.39
C GLY A 19 18.40 4.91 -6.07
N ARG A 20 17.73 5.04 -4.91
CA ARG A 20 18.39 4.91 -3.60
C ARG A 20 18.82 3.48 -3.35
N THR A 21 19.95 3.32 -2.68
CA THR A 21 20.42 1.99 -2.27
C THR A 21 19.51 1.37 -1.21
N ALA A 22 19.41 0.04 -1.16
CA ALA A 22 18.63 -0.67 -0.15
C ALA A 22 18.99 -0.20 1.28
N LYS A 23 20.28 -0.07 1.59
CA LYS A 23 20.76 0.42 2.89
C LYS A 23 20.21 1.81 3.24
N GLN A 24 20.21 2.74 2.30
CA GLN A 24 19.67 4.08 2.51
C GLN A 24 18.16 4.02 2.78
N ILE A 25 17.42 3.19 2.05
CA ILE A 25 15.97 3.05 2.23
C ILE A 25 15.67 2.42 3.59
N GLU A 26 16.32 1.30 3.94
CA GLU A 26 16.18 0.60 5.21
C GLU A 26 16.38 1.54 6.41
N SER A 27 17.42 2.36 6.38
CA SER A 27 17.74 3.30 7.47
C SER A 27 16.72 4.43 7.64
N SER A 28 15.89 4.70 6.62
CA SER A 28 14.90 5.80 6.66
C SER A 28 13.51 5.37 7.09
N LEU A 29 13.26 4.06 7.23
CA LEU A 29 11.96 3.54 7.63
C LEU A 29 11.81 3.53 9.16
N PRO A 30 10.64 3.89 9.72
CA PRO A 30 10.39 3.95 11.17
C PRO A 30 10.14 2.55 11.76
N MET A 31 11.04 1.60 11.51
CA MET A 31 10.95 0.21 11.96
C MET A 31 12.33 -0.42 12.16
N HIS A 32 12.37 -1.57 12.83
CA HIS A 32 13.61 -2.32 13.05
C HIS A 32 14.24 -2.76 11.71
N PRO A 33 15.59 -2.77 11.56
CA PRO A 33 16.26 -3.10 10.30
C PRO A 33 15.82 -4.43 9.66
N TYR A 34 15.58 -5.45 10.46
CA TYR A 34 15.07 -6.74 9.97
C TYR A 34 13.69 -6.60 9.30
N ALA A 35 12.79 -5.82 9.89
CA ALA A 35 11.46 -5.59 9.32
C ALA A 35 11.55 -4.74 8.03
N ALA A 36 12.44 -3.74 7.99
CA ALA A 36 12.70 -2.94 6.80
C ALA A 36 13.22 -3.80 5.63
N LYS A 37 14.18 -4.70 5.90
CA LYS A 37 14.69 -5.66 4.92
C LYS A 37 13.61 -6.59 4.38
N MET A 38 12.76 -7.12 5.26
CA MET A 38 11.63 -7.97 4.84
C MET A 38 10.61 -7.20 4.01
N LEU A 39 10.31 -5.95 4.38
CA LEU A 39 9.43 -5.07 3.61
C LEU A 39 9.98 -4.85 2.20
N LEU A 40 11.23 -4.42 2.07
CA LEU A 40 11.90 -4.20 0.78
C LEU A 40 11.87 -5.44 -0.11
N ARG A 41 12.12 -6.63 0.47
CA ARG A 41 12.00 -7.89 -0.25
C ARG A 41 10.58 -8.15 -0.74
N SER A 42 9.57 -7.84 0.07
CA SER A 42 8.16 -8.10 -0.25
C SER A 42 7.58 -7.16 -1.32
N ILE A 43 8.15 -5.97 -1.47
CA ILE A 43 7.69 -4.94 -2.44
C ILE A 43 8.56 -4.87 -3.69
N SER A 44 9.58 -5.74 -3.81
CA SER A 44 10.45 -5.78 -4.97
C SER A 44 9.64 -6.08 -6.23
N GLY A 45 9.68 -5.17 -7.21
CA GLY A 45 8.93 -5.27 -8.46
C GLY A 45 7.47 -4.81 -8.40
N VAL A 46 7.03 -4.25 -7.26
CA VAL A 46 5.72 -3.59 -7.15
C VAL A 46 5.86 -2.14 -7.64
N ALA A 47 4.95 -1.68 -8.50
CA ALA A 47 4.94 -0.30 -8.96
C ALA A 47 4.48 0.65 -7.84
N VAL A 48 5.06 1.85 -7.77
CA VAL A 48 4.64 2.87 -6.77
C VAL A 48 3.16 3.22 -6.91
N ASP A 49 2.65 3.23 -8.14
CA ASP A 49 1.24 3.50 -8.44
C ASP A 49 0.30 2.43 -7.90
N ASP A 50 0.70 1.16 -7.87
CA ASP A 50 -0.12 0.08 -7.30
C ASP A 50 -0.27 0.26 -5.78
N LEU A 51 0.81 0.63 -5.08
CA LEU A 51 0.79 0.92 -3.65
C LEU A 51 -0.05 2.16 -3.32
N ARG A 52 0.00 3.16 -4.21
CA ARG A 52 -0.86 4.35 -4.11
C ARG A 52 -2.33 3.97 -4.30
N ALA A 53 -2.66 3.20 -5.32
CA ALA A 53 -4.01 2.74 -5.60
C ALA A 53 -4.58 1.90 -4.44
N ALA A 54 -3.77 1.01 -3.87
CA ALA A 54 -4.15 0.24 -2.68
C ALA A 54 -4.39 1.13 -1.46
N THR A 55 -3.59 2.16 -1.25
CA THR A 55 -3.79 3.14 -0.17
C THR A 55 -5.12 3.88 -0.34
N CYS A 56 -5.42 4.35 -1.55
CA CYS A 56 -6.70 4.99 -1.86
C CYS A 56 -7.88 4.04 -1.65
N ALA A 57 -7.77 2.78 -2.07
CA ALA A 57 -8.84 1.79 -1.90
C ALA A 57 -9.17 1.53 -0.42
N ILE A 58 -8.17 1.53 0.47
CA ILE A 58 -8.44 1.44 1.92
C ILE A 58 -9.15 2.70 2.43
N ALA A 59 -8.75 3.88 1.97
CA ALA A 59 -9.42 5.12 2.35
C ALA A 59 -10.89 5.15 1.87
N ASP A 60 -11.15 4.68 0.65
CA ASP A 60 -12.51 4.53 0.12
C ASP A 60 -13.32 3.57 0.99
N LEU A 61 -12.75 2.42 1.36
CA LEU A 61 -13.40 1.46 2.25
C LEU A 61 -13.74 2.06 3.62
N GLU A 62 -12.82 2.81 4.21
CA GLU A 62 -13.06 3.51 5.48
C GLU A 62 -14.17 4.56 5.37
N TRP A 63 -14.27 5.23 4.22
CA TRP A 63 -15.35 6.19 3.95
C TRP A 63 -16.70 5.48 3.76
N TRP A 64 -16.75 4.45 2.89
CA TRP A 64 -17.96 3.68 2.60
C TRP A 64 -18.55 3.01 3.83
N SER A 65 -17.71 2.37 4.66
CA SER A 65 -18.14 1.72 5.91
C SER A 65 -18.61 2.69 7.01
N ARG A 66 -18.44 4.01 6.81
CA ARG A 66 -18.92 5.06 7.73
C ARG A 66 -20.13 5.83 7.20
N GLY A 67 -20.83 5.26 6.21
CA GLY A 67 -22.01 5.88 5.60
C GLY A 67 -21.70 6.79 4.41
N GLY A 68 -20.47 6.71 3.88
CA GLY A 68 -20.06 7.44 2.68
C GLY A 68 -20.60 6.87 1.35
N SER A 69 -21.36 5.79 1.41
CA SER A 69 -22.03 5.14 0.27
C SER A 69 -23.22 4.30 0.75
N ASP A 70 -24.10 3.93 -0.17
CA ASP A 70 -25.21 2.98 0.08
C ASP A 70 -24.81 1.51 -0.14
N TYR A 71 -23.51 1.22 -0.32
CA TYR A 71 -23.05 -0.16 -0.47
C TYR A 71 -23.21 -0.94 0.84
N PRO A 72 -23.71 -2.18 0.79
CA PRO A 72 -23.51 -3.14 1.87
C PRO A 72 -22.01 -3.34 2.15
N ASP A 73 -21.65 -3.61 3.41
CA ASP A 73 -20.25 -3.70 3.87
C ASP A 73 -19.41 -4.73 3.08
N ASP A 74 -20.01 -5.87 2.72
CA ASP A 74 -19.37 -6.94 1.95
C ASP A 74 -19.08 -6.51 0.49
N VAL A 75 -19.99 -5.74 -0.10
CA VAL A 75 -19.81 -5.13 -1.43
C VAL A 75 -18.71 -4.07 -1.38
N ALA A 76 -18.76 -3.17 -0.38
CA ALA A 76 -17.72 -2.14 -0.19
C ALA A 76 -16.33 -2.77 -0.03
N LEU A 77 -16.22 -3.83 0.79
CA LEU A 77 -15.00 -4.60 0.97
C LEU A 77 -14.52 -5.24 -0.34
N THR A 78 -15.42 -5.88 -1.09
CA THR A 78 -15.09 -6.54 -2.36
C THR A 78 -14.55 -5.55 -3.39
N LEU A 79 -15.19 -4.37 -3.51
CA LEU A 79 -14.74 -3.31 -4.40
C LEU A 79 -13.36 -2.77 -4.01
N ALA A 80 -13.14 -2.54 -2.72
CA ALA A 80 -11.86 -2.07 -2.21
C ALA A 80 -10.73 -3.08 -2.45
N ILE A 81 -10.96 -4.37 -2.21
CA ILE A 81 -9.97 -5.43 -2.47
C ILE A 81 -9.64 -5.51 -3.95
N ARG A 82 -10.64 -5.48 -4.83
CA ARG A 82 -10.42 -5.51 -6.30
C ARG A 82 -9.58 -4.32 -6.74
N ARG A 83 -9.88 -3.12 -6.24
CA ARG A 83 -9.11 -1.91 -6.55
C ARG A 83 -7.67 -2.02 -6.03
N ALA A 84 -7.48 -2.49 -4.80
CA ALA A 84 -6.16 -2.63 -4.18
C ALA A 84 -5.29 -3.72 -4.84
N ALA A 85 -5.89 -4.78 -5.36
CA ALA A 85 -5.19 -5.86 -6.05
C ALA A 85 -4.81 -5.53 -7.51
N GLY A 86 -5.07 -4.30 -7.97
CA GLY A 86 -4.84 -3.91 -9.36
C GLY A 86 -5.81 -4.59 -10.34
N ALA A 87 -6.98 -5.07 -9.88
CA ALA A 87 -7.98 -5.69 -10.74
C ALA A 87 -8.80 -4.67 -11.57
N SER A 88 -8.28 -3.45 -11.73
CA SER A 88 -8.74 -2.48 -12.72
C SER A 88 -7.88 -2.62 -13.98
N GLY A 89 -8.17 -3.62 -14.80
CA GLY A 89 -7.69 -3.75 -16.18
C GLY A 89 -6.19 -4.05 -16.33
N ARG A 90 -5.85 -5.34 -16.42
CA ARG A 90 -4.84 -5.79 -17.39
C ARG A 90 -5.57 -6.25 -18.65
#